data_AF-A0A285KMQ3-F1
#
_entry.id   AF-A0A285KMQ3-F1
#
_cell.length_a   1.000
_cell.length_b   1.000
_cell.length_c   1.000
_cell.angle_alpha   90.00
_cell.angle_beta   90.00
_cell.angle_gamma   90.00
#
_symmetry.space_group_name_H-M   'P 1'
#
loop_
_entity.id
_entity.type
_entity.pdbx_description
1 polymer ?
#
loop_
_entity_poly.entity_id
_entity_poly.type
_entity_poly.pdbx_seq_one_letter_code
_entity_poly.pdbx_strand_id
1 'polypeptide(L)'
;MRFLDRTSVIVAGWTAAAILAVLVGVVGIGLVGSGLTSERAATVLPEDEVERALGSAPTTNPTNPKSAPASNAAKGQTFNTIGGTVVAACDRIISMAPAQGWAVHDQDQREGEFRNGRDRVEVELSCVNGAPRLEVSND
;
A
#
# COMPACT_ATOMS: atom_id res chain seq x y z
N MET A 1 10.57 -11.63 -58.01
CA MET A 1 9.26 -11.46 -57.33
C MET A 1 9.03 -12.37 -56.11
N ARG A 2 9.76 -13.48 -55.88
CA ARG A 2 9.52 -14.37 -54.71
C ARG A 2 9.96 -13.85 -53.32
N PHE A 3 10.69 -12.73 -53.25
CA PHE A 3 11.10 -12.13 -51.97
C PHE A 3 10.00 -11.27 -51.34
N LEU A 4 9.07 -10.71 -52.12
CA LEU A 4 7.96 -9.93 -51.59
C LEU A 4 6.94 -10.82 -50.86
N ASP A 5 6.67 -12.03 -51.35
CA ASP A 5 5.70 -12.94 -50.71
C ASP A 5 6.16 -13.41 -49.33
N ARG A 6 7.45 -13.74 -49.18
CA ARG A 6 8.01 -14.26 -47.92
C ARG A 6 8.07 -13.16 -46.86
N THR A 7 8.52 -11.96 -47.23
CA THR A 7 8.55 -10.82 -46.33
C THR A 7 7.14 -10.38 -45.95
N SER A 8 6.18 -10.41 -46.88
CA SER A 8 4.78 -10.06 -46.59
C SER A 8 4.13 -11.03 -45.61
N VAL A 9 4.39 -12.34 -45.75
CA VAL A 9 3.89 -13.36 -44.81
C VAL A 9 4.53 -13.20 -43.42
N ILE A 10 5.83 -12.90 -43.37
CA ILE A 10 6.53 -12.65 -42.09
C ILE A 10 5.97 -11.41 -41.40
N VAL A 11 5.77 -10.31 -42.14
CA VAL A 11 5.21 -9.07 -41.60
C VAL A 11 3.78 -9.31 -41.12
N ALA A 12 2.93 -9.94 -41.94
CA ALA A 12 1.55 -10.23 -41.57
C ALA A 12 1.45 -11.15 -40.34
N GLY A 13 2.29 -12.18 -40.27
CA GLY A 13 2.36 -13.07 -39.12
C GLY A 13 2.81 -12.34 -37.85
N TRP A 14 3.83 -11.48 -37.96
CA TRP A 14 4.31 -10.69 -36.84
C TRP A 14 3.25 -9.68 -36.36
N THR A 15 2.56 -8.99 -37.28
CA THR A 15 1.47 -8.08 -36.94
C THR A 15 0.32 -8.81 -36.25
N ALA A 16 -0.05 -10.00 -36.73
CA ALA A 16 -1.08 -10.81 -36.09
C ALA A 16 -0.69 -11.22 -34.66
N ALA A 17 0.58 -11.63 -34.45
CA ALA A 17 1.09 -11.95 -33.12
C ALA A 17 1.07 -10.73 -32.18
N ALA A 18 1.47 -9.55 -32.69
CA ALA A 18 1.44 -8.31 -31.91
C ALA A 18 0.00 -7.94 -31.49
N ILE A 19 -0.97 -8.05 -32.40
CA ILE A 19 -2.39 -7.79 -32.09
C ILE A 19 -2.89 -8.76 -31.02
N LEU A 20 -2.58 -10.06 -31.14
CA LEU A 20 -2.96 -11.05 -30.15
C LEU A 20 -2.35 -10.74 -28.77
N ALA A 21 -1.08 -10.36 -28.72
CA ALA A 21 -0.42 -9.99 -27.47
C ALA A 21 -1.08 -8.78 -26.79
N VAL A 22 -1.43 -7.74 -27.56
CA VAL A 22 -2.15 -6.56 -27.06
C VAL A 22 -3.52 -6.95 -26.52
N LEU A 23 -4.29 -7.76 -27.25
CA LEU A 23 -5.61 -8.21 -26.81
C LEU A 23 -5.54 -8.98 -25.49
N VAL A 24 -4.56 -9.87 -25.33
CA VAL A 24 -4.32 -10.59 -24.07
C VAL A 24 -4.01 -9.63 -22.93
N GLY A 25 -3.15 -8.63 -23.17
CA GLY A 25 -2.84 -7.60 -22.18
C GLY A 25 -4.07 -6.78 -21.74
N VAL A 26 -4.89 -6.34 -22.71
CA VAL A 26 -6.13 -5.58 -22.44
C VAL A 26 -7.12 -6.40 -21.62
N VAL A 27 -7.30 -7.69 -21.94
CA VAL A 27 -8.16 -8.60 -21.16
C VAL A 27 -7.62 -8.79 -19.74
N GLY A 28 -6.30 -8.95 -19.58
CA GLY A 28 -5.67 -9.09 -18.26
C GLY A 28 -5.88 -7.86 -17.38
N ILE A 29 -5.67 -6.66 -17.92
CA ILE A 29 -5.90 -5.39 -17.19
C ILE A 29 -7.39 -5.23 -16.83
N GLY A 30 -8.30 -5.59 -17.75
CA GLY A 30 -9.74 -5.52 -17.52
C GLY A 30 -10.21 -6.41 -16.36
N LEU A 31 -9.64 -7.61 -16.20
CA LEU A 31 -9.94 -8.50 -15.08
C LEU A 31 -9.56 -7.88 -13.74
N VAL A 32 -8.36 -7.29 -13.64
CA VAL A 32 -7.92 -6.57 -12.44
C VAL A 32 -8.81 -5.34 -12.17
N GLY A 33 -9.12 -4.57 -13.22
CA GLY A 33 -9.95 -3.37 -13.13
C GLY A 33 -11.38 -3.64 -12.69
N SER A 34 -11.97 -4.76 -13.15
CA SER A 34 -13.34 -5.15 -12.78
C SER A 34 -13.53 -5.40 -11.28
N GLY A 35 -12.48 -5.86 -10.59
CA GLY A 35 -12.49 -6.00 -9.13
C GLY A 35 -12.46 -4.66 -8.40
N LEU A 36 -11.88 -3.62 -9.01
CA LEU A 36 -11.76 -2.28 -8.43
C LEU A 36 -12.95 -1.37 -8.74
N THR A 37 -13.60 -1.56 -9.89
CA THR A 37 -14.73 -0.72 -10.34
C THR A 37 -16.08 -1.21 -9.82
N SER A 38 -16.23 -2.50 -9.50
CA SER A 38 -17.47 -3.02 -8.90
C SER A 38 -17.76 -2.45 -7.51
N GLU A 39 -16.74 -2.11 -6.72
CA GLU A 39 -16.93 -1.47 -5.41
C GLU A 39 -16.88 0.07 -5.45
N ARG A 40 -16.29 0.67 -6.50
CA ARG A 40 -16.16 2.13 -6.65
C ARG A 40 -17.27 2.79 -7.48
N ALA A 41 -18.38 2.08 -7.68
CA ALA A 41 -19.68 2.70 -7.95
C ALA A 41 -20.42 3.08 -6.65
N ALA A 42 -19.72 3.12 -5.51
CA ALA A 42 -20.16 3.86 -4.34
C ALA A 42 -20.28 5.34 -4.75
N THR A 43 -21.52 5.79 -4.94
CA THR A 43 -21.96 7.18 -5.00
C THR A 43 -20.94 8.11 -4.33
N VAL A 44 -20.39 9.05 -5.10
CA VAL A 44 -19.65 10.18 -4.55
C VAL A 44 -20.53 10.77 -3.45
N LEU A 45 -20.05 10.72 -2.20
CA LEU A 45 -20.80 11.27 -1.07
C LEU A 45 -21.08 12.75 -1.37
N PRO A 46 -22.35 13.19 -1.37
CA PRO A 46 -22.69 14.56 -1.72
C PRO A 46 -22.08 15.49 -0.66
N GLU A 47 -21.61 16.68 -1.09
CA GLU A 47 -20.80 17.57 -0.25
C GLU A 47 -21.49 17.95 1.07
N ASP A 48 -22.83 18.01 1.08
CA ASP A 48 -23.63 18.32 2.26
C ASP A 48 -23.56 17.25 3.37
N GLU A 49 -23.34 15.98 3.00
CA GLU A 49 -23.18 14.89 3.95
C GLU A 49 -21.77 14.87 4.54
N VAL A 50 -20.76 15.29 3.76
CA VAL A 50 -19.38 15.49 4.24
C VAL A 50 -19.33 16.66 5.22
N GLU A 51 -19.99 17.78 4.92
CA GLU A 51 -20.06 18.93 5.82
C GLU A 51 -20.79 18.60 7.13
N ARG A 52 -21.86 17.80 7.08
CA ARG A 52 -22.53 17.31 8.30
C ARG A 52 -21.65 16.39 9.13
N ALA A 53 -20.89 15.50 8.50
CA ALA A 53 -19.97 14.60 9.19
C ALA A 53 -18.79 15.37 9.82
N LEU A 54 -18.26 16.37 9.12
CA LEU A 54 -17.19 17.24 9.63
C LEU A 54 -17.69 18.22 10.70
N GLY A 55 -18.88 18.79 10.53
CA GLY A 55 -19.48 19.73 11.49
C GLY A 55 -19.97 19.06 12.78
N SER A 56 -20.21 17.74 12.75
CA SER A 56 -20.56 16.94 13.93
C SER A 56 -19.34 16.39 14.67
N ALA A 57 -18.11 16.65 14.19
CA ALA A 57 -16.91 16.26 14.90
C ALA A 57 -16.82 17.07 16.21
N PRO A 58 -16.88 16.43 17.39
CA PRO A 58 -16.66 17.14 18.63
C PRO A 58 -15.26 17.76 18.59
N THR A 59 -15.17 19.06 18.82
CA THR A 59 -13.89 19.72 19.11
C THR A 59 -13.36 19.14 20.42
N THR A 60 -12.62 18.03 20.34
CA THR A 60 -11.84 17.54 21.46
C THR A 60 -10.68 18.50 21.64
N ASN A 61 -10.82 19.42 22.61
CA ASN A 61 -9.67 20.03 23.26
C ASN A 61 -8.64 18.93 23.56
N PRO A 62 -7.33 19.16 23.39
CA PRO A 62 -6.31 18.16 23.68
C PRO A 62 -6.23 17.95 25.19
N THR A 63 -7.14 17.12 25.72
CA THR A 63 -6.96 16.48 27.01
C THR A 63 -6.14 15.23 26.75
N ASN A 64 -4.93 15.25 27.31
CA ASN A 64 -3.97 14.16 27.41
C ASN A 64 -4.70 12.78 27.40
N PRO A 65 -4.43 11.87 26.44
CA PRO A 65 -5.16 10.61 26.39
C PRO A 65 -4.81 9.76 27.62
N LYS A 66 -5.69 9.78 28.60
CA LYS A 66 -5.70 8.78 29.68
C LYS A 66 -6.10 7.46 29.04
N SER A 67 -5.13 6.56 28.87
CA SER A 67 -5.31 5.23 28.31
C SER A 67 -6.48 4.49 28.97
N ALA A 68 -7.58 4.32 28.24
CA ALA A 68 -8.57 3.31 28.56
C ALA A 68 -8.00 1.94 28.16
N PRO A 69 -8.09 0.90 29.01
CA PRO A 69 -7.65 -0.44 28.60
C PRO A 69 -8.65 -0.99 27.58
N ALA A 70 -8.33 -0.90 26.29
CA ALA A 70 -9.12 -1.60 25.27
C ALA A 70 -8.98 -3.12 25.45
N SER A 71 -10.06 -3.87 25.26
CA SER A 71 -10.10 -5.32 25.43
C SER A 71 -9.32 -6.08 24.35
N ASN A 72 -8.98 -7.33 24.65
CA ASN A 72 -8.15 -8.29 23.92
C ASN A 72 -8.58 -8.60 22.47
N ALA A 73 -8.27 -7.73 21.51
CA ALA A 73 -7.88 -8.15 20.17
C ALA A 73 -6.36 -7.94 20.08
N ALA A 74 -5.60 -8.80 19.39
CA ALA A 74 -4.14 -8.72 19.28
C ALA A 74 -3.70 -7.26 19.02
N LYS A 75 -3.26 -6.56 20.07
CA LYS A 75 -3.03 -5.13 20.03
C LYS A 75 -1.78 -4.90 19.20
N GLY A 76 -1.95 -4.36 18.00
CA GLY A 76 -0.85 -3.68 17.31
C GLY A 76 -0.27 -2.62 18.25
N GLN A 77 1.04 -2.66 18.44
CA GLN A 77 1.79 -1.63 19.15
C GLN A 77 2.39 -0.68 18.13
N THR A 78 2.32 0.62 18.43
CA THR A 78 2.91 1.66 17.58
C THR A 78 4.34 1.96 18.02
N PHE A 79 5.23 2.11 17.03
CA PHE A 79 6.62 2.49 17.16
C PHE A 79 6.89 3.71 16.29
N ASN A 80 7.65 4.67 16.81
CA ASN A 80 8.05 5.86 16.07
C ASN A 80 9.52 5.73 15.67
N THR A 81 9.83 6.01 14.40
CA THR A 81 11.19 6.09 13.86
C THR A 81 11.38 7.46 13.19
N ILE A 82 12.60 7.77 12.75
CA ILE A 82 12.83 8.99 11.96
C ILE A 82 12.17 8.92 10.57
N GLY A 83 11.99 7.70 10.04
CA GLY A 83 11.39 7.45 8.73
C GLY A 83 9.86 7.43 8.75
N GLY A 84 9.22 7.31 9.92
CA GLY A 84 7.78 7.27 10.05
C GLY A 84 7.28 6.57 11.30
N THR A 85 6.06 6.04 11.22
CA THR A 85 5.45 5.23 12.27
C THR A 85 5.19 3.82 11.77
N VAL A 86 5.37 2.84 12.66
CA VAL A 86 5.17 1.41 12.38
C VAL A 86 4.20 0.87 13.42
N VAL A 87 3.16 0.20 12.97
CA VAL A 87 2.23 -0.54 13.86
C VAL A 87 2.49 -2.02 13.65
N ALA A 88 2.81 -2.75 14.71
CA ALA A 88 3.14 -4.17 14.62
C ALA A 88 2.55 -4.98 15.78
N ALA A 89 2.16 -6.21 15.49
CA ALA A 89 1.87 -7.27 16.46
C ALA A 89 3.00 -8.30 16.41
N CYS A 90 3.05 -9.25 17.35
CA CYS A 90 4.14 -10.23 17.40
C CYS A 90 4.26 -11.13 16.16
N ASP A 91 3.18 -11.32 15.43
CA ASP A 91 3.15 -12.13 14.21
C ASP A 91 3.51 -11.32 12.96
N ARG A 92 3.20 -10.02 12.91
CA ARG A 92 3.44 -9.18 11.74
C ARG A 92 3.46 -7.67 11.97
N ILE A 93 4.13 -6.95 11.06
CA ILE A 93 3.92 -5.53 10.80
C ILE A 93 2.53 -5.36 10.18
N ILE A 94 1.69 -4.58 10.84
CA ILE A 94 0.30 -4.32 10.46
C ILE A 94 0.23 -3.17 9.45
N SER A 95 1.00 -2.10 9.69
CA SER A 95 1.02 -0.93 8.81
C SER A 95 2.26 -0.07 9.03
N MET A 96 2.69 0.62 7.98
CA MET A 96 3.74 1.64 8.02
C MET A 96 3.22 2.95 7.43
N ALA A 97 3.46 4.07 8.11
CA ALA A 97 3.12 5.41 7.62
C ALA A 97 4.38 6.27 7.59
N PRO A 98 4.83 6.76 6.42
CA PRO A 98 6.07 7.48 6.31
C PRO A 98 5.98 8.88 6.91
N ALA A 99 7.10 9.36 7.47
CA ALA A 99 7.28 10.75 7.83
C ALA A 99 7.36 11.63 6.58
N GLN A 100 7.15 12.94 6.74
CA GLN A 100 7.28 13.90 5.65
C GLN A 100 8.67 13.83 4.98
N GLY A 101 8.69 13.70 3.65
CA GLY A 101 9.92 13.54 2.87
C GLY A 101 10.47 12.11 2.81
N TRP A 102 9.87 11.18 3.55
CA TRP A 102 10.19 9.75 3.49
C TRP A 102 9.13 8.99 2.69
N ALA A 103 9.50 7.83 2.17
CA ALA A 103 8.58 6.88 1.55
C ALA A 103 8.81 5.49 2.13
N VAL A 104 7.75 4.69 2.23
CA VAL A 104 7.90 3.24 2.45
C VAL A 104 8.50 2.68 1.16
N HIS A 105 9.68 2.09 1.27
CA HIS A 105 10.36 1.48 0.14
C HIS A 105 10.01 -0.01 0.00
N ASP A 106 10.03 -0.72 1.12
CA ASP A 106 9.69 -2.13 1.21
C ASP A 106 8.95 -2.44 2.52
N GLN A 107 8.08 -3.45 2.50
CA GLN A 107 7.35 -3.92 3.68
C GLN A 107 6.94 -5.39 3.51
N ASP A 108 7.46 -6.22 4.40
CA ASP A 108 7.07 -7.61 4.59
C ASP A 108 6.40 -7.82 5.96
N GLN A 109 6.12 -9.07 6.31
CA GLN A 109 5.48 -9.38 7.60
C GLN A 109 6.37 -9.00 8.78
N ARG A 110 7.70 -9.02 8.67
CA ARG A 110 8.59 -8.75 9.81
C ARG A 110 9.60 -7.65 9.58
N GLU A 111 9.74 -7.18 8.36
CA GLU A 111 10.75 -6.20 7.99
C GLU A 111 10.09 -5.07 7.21
N GLY A 112 10.65 -3.88 7.28
CA GLY A 112 10.22 -2.76 6.46
C GLY A 112 11.31 -1.70 6.36
N GLU A 113 11.22 -0.89 5.31
CA GLU A 113 12.22 0.14 5.05
C GLU A 113 11.54 1.48 4.72
N PHE A 114 12.00 2.55 5.36
CA PHE A 114 11.75 3.92 4.91
C PHE A 114 12.97 4.47 4.18
N ARG A 115 12.74 5.19 3.08
CA ARG A 115 13.80 5.89 2.34
C ARG A 115 13.52 7.37 2.12
N ASN A 116 14.59 8.16 2.15
CA ASN A 116 14.64 9.53 1.67
C ASN A 116 15.94 9.76 0.90
N GLY A 117 15.88 9.71 -0.43
CA GLY A 117 17.08 9.82 -1.28
C GLY A 117 18.05 8.67 -1.04
N ARG A 118 19.17 8.94 -0.37
CA ARG A 118 20.20 7.94 -0.01
C ARG A 118 20.03 7.40 1.41
N ASP A 119 19.29 8.11 2.26
CA ASP A 119 19.12 7.78 3.67
C ASP A 119 18.09 6.65 3.81
N ARG A 120 18.37 5.72 4.73
CA ARG A 120 17.56 4.52 4.95
C ARG A 120 17.27 4.32 6.43
N VAL A 121 16.06 3.86 6.71
CA VAL A 121 15.63 3.40 8.04
C VAL A 121 15.02 2.03 7.87
N GLU A 122 15.76 1.01 8.28
CA GLU A 122 15.31 -0.36 8.28
C GLU A 122 14.72 -0.71 9.65
N VAL A 123 13.59 -1.42 9.63
CA VAL A 123 12.91 -1.85 10.83
C VAL A 123 12.73 -3.36 10.80
N GLU A 124 13.09 -4.03 11.89
CA GLU A 124 12.92 -5.47 12.05
C GLU A 124 12.06 -5.76 13.29
N LEU A 125 11.04 -6.59 13.10
CA LEU A 125 10.10 -6.98 14.13
C LEU A 125 10.53 -8.30 14.77
N SER A 126 10.78 -8.23 16.07
CA SER A 126 10.92 -9.39 16.96
C SER A 126 9.79 -9.45 17.97
N CYS A 127 9.57 -10.61 18.59
CA CYS A 127 8.61 -10.78 19.67
C CYS A 127 9.31 -11.34 20.90
N VAL A 128 9.24 -10.59 22.01
CA VAL A 128 9.87 -10.97 23.29
C VAL A 128 8.78 -11.03 24.36
N ASN A 129 8.60 -12.19 24.98
CA ASN A 129 7.59 -12.42 26.02
C ASN A 129 6.15 -12.03 25.58
N GLY A 130 5.81 -12.26 24.31
CA GLY A 130 4.50 -11.90 23.76
C GLY A 130 4.28 -10.41 23.49
N ALA A 131 5.33 -9.58 23.64
CA ALA A 131 5.32 -8.17 23.28
C ALA A 131 6.15 -7.93 22.01
N PRO A 132 5.62 -7.22 21.00
CA PRO A 132 6.39 -6.86 19.82
C PRO A 132 7.52 -5.90 20.19
N ARG A 133 8.68 -6.09 19.56
CA ARG A 133 9.89 -5.28 19.66
C ARG A 133 10.30 -4.90 18.25
N LEU A 134 10.56 -3.62 18.04
CA LEU A 134 11.05 -3.11 16.77
C LEU A 134 12.51 -2.72 16.95
N GLU A 135 13.39 -3.40 16.24
CA GLU A 135 14.78 -3.00 16.07
C GLU A 135 14.86 -2.02 14.89
N VAL A 136 15.66 -0.98 15.02
CA VAL A 136 15.76 0.10 14.04
C VAL A 136 17.22 0.32 13.70
N SER A 137 17.56 0.17 12.42
CA SER A 137 18.88 0.49 11.88
C SER A 137 18.78 1.66 10.91
N ASN A 138 19.81 2.52 10.89
CA ASN A 138 19.87 3.64 9.95
C ASN A 138 21.19 3.59 9.20
N ASP A 139 21.12 3.74 7.87
CA ASP A 139 22.27 3.76 6.95
C ASP A 139 22.23 4.99 6.02
#